data_AF-A0A101IAA4-F1
#
_entry.id   AF-A0A101IAA4-F1
#
_cell.length_a   1.000
_cell.length_b   1.000
_cell.length_c   1.000
_cell.angle_alpha   90.00
_cell.angle_beta   90.00
_cell.angle_gamma   90.00
#
_symmetry.space_group_name_H-M   'P 1'
#
loop_
_entity.id
_entity.type
_entity.pdbx_description
1 polymer ?
#
loop_
_entity_poly.entity_id
_entity_poly.type
_entity_poly.pdbx_seq_one_letter_code
_entity_poly.pdbx_strand_id
1 'polypeptide(L)'
;MNDYLSRLYNDLVNNTREEYRMKDYDKYFTVSSKSRKITPNEEAMREAARNYGYFALLSNEVNDPFEALSLYRSKDILEKGFGNLKDRLNFRRMQVSSELSLNGKLFVEFVALIYLSYIKKKMQDTGLFENWTLQDLLDELDTIERFESPEHGRLIGEATKKQKDIYVKLGVKSPSL
;
A
#
# COMPACT_ATOMS: atom_id res chain seq x y z
N MET A 1 -0.17 -22.91 16.21
CA MET A 1 -0.11 -22.01 17.38
C MET A 1 0.02 -20.59 16.84
N ASN A 2 -0.79 -19.64 17.31
CA ASN A 2 -0.83 -18.28 16.75
C ASN A 2 0.50 -17.55 17.03
N ASP A 3 1.26 -17.23 15.98
CA ASP A 3 2.56 -16.55 16.09
C ASP A 3 2.42 -15.20 16.80
N TYR A 4 1.29 -14.52 16.63
CA TYR A 4 0.99 -13.24 17.29
C TYR A 4 0.84 -13.39 18.82
N LEU A 5 0.01 -14.33 19.29
CA LEU A 5 -0.16 -14.57 20.73
C LEU A 5 1.14 -15.05 21.39
N SER A 6 1.96 -15.81 20.63
CA SER A 6 3.28 -16.27 21.09
C SER A 6 4.25 -15.10 21.26
N ARG A 7 4.24 -14.13 20.33
CA ARG A 7 5.00 -12.88 20.47
C ARG A 7 4.54 -12.06 21.67
N LEU A 8 3.23 -11.88 21.86
CA LEU A 8 2.71 -11.14 23.02
C LEU A 8 3.14 -11.79 24.35
N TYR A 9 3.11 -13.12 24.43
CA TYR A 9 3.60 -13.85 25.60
C TYR A 9 5.10 -13.62 25.82
N ASN A 10 5.91 -13.70 24.77
CA ASN A 10 7.35 -13.45 24.86
C ASN A 10 7.67 -12.02 25.30
N ASP A 11 6.92 -11.02 24.80
CA ASP A 11 7.08 -9.62 25.23
C ASP A 11 6.80 -9.46 26.73
N LEU A 12 5.78 -10.16 27.24
CA LEU A 12 5.43 -10.15 28.67
C LEU A 12 6.49 -10.86 29.53
N VAL A 13 7.06 -11.96 29.04
CA VAL A 13 8.13 -12.71 29.73
C VAL A 13 9.43 -11.90 29.77
N ASN A 14 9.81 -11.29 28.65
CA ASN A 14 11.05 -10.52 28.51
C ASN A 14 10.93 -9.06 28.98
N ASN A 15 9.73 -8.64 29.41
CA ASN A 15 9.42 -7.28 29.84
C ASN A 15 9.70 -6.20 28.77
N THR A 16 9.50 -6.54 27.50
CA THR A 16 9.68 -5.68 26.32
C THR A 16 8.32 -5.25 25.76
N ARG A 17 7.46 -4.69 26.62
CA ARG A 17 6.10 -4.30 26.23
C ARG A 17 6.13 -3.07 25.34
N GLU A 18 5.37 -3.12 24.26
CA GLU A 18 5.22 -1.99 23.35
C GLU A 18 3.89 -1.25 23.61
N GLU A 19 3.94 0.09 23.70
CA GLU A 19 2.76 0.90 24.08
C GLU A 19 1.56 0.68 23.16
N TYR A 20 1.81 0.52 21.85
CA TYR A 20 0.75 0.33 20.86
C TYR A 20 0.03 -1.04 20.97
N ARG A 21 0.58 -1.99 21.74
CA ARG A 21 0.00 -3.33 21.97
C ARG A 21 -0.60 -3.51 23.36
N MET A 22 -0.63 -2.47 24.19
CA MET A 22 -1.15 -2.54 25.57
C MET A 22 -2.55 -3.14 25.66
N LYS A 23 -3.45 -2.77 24.75
CA LYS A 23 -4.81 -3.32 24.68
C LYS A 23 -4.84 -4.83 24.46
N ASP A 24 -3.89 -5.37 23.69
CA ASP A 24 -3.85 -6.80 23.37
C ASP A 24 -3.22 -7.60 24.51
N TYR A 25 -2.21 -7.05 25.20
CA TYR A 25 -1.68 -7.68 26.42
C TYR A 25 -2.79 -7.85 27.46
N ASP A 26 -3.55 -6.78 27.75
CA ASP A 26 -4.63 -6.80 28.73
C ASP A 26 -5.80 -7.72 28.32
N LYS A 27 -6.07 -7.81 27.01
CA LYS A 27 -7.15 -8.65 26.47
C LYS A 27 -6.83 -10.14 26.58
N TYR A 28 -5.60 -10.53 26.25
CA TYR A 28 -5.21 -11.94 26.11
C TYR A 28 -4.49 -12.51 27.33
N PHE A 29 -3.95 -11.69 28.23
CA PHE A 29 -3.16 -12.15 29.37
C PHE A 29 -3.47 -11.42 30.66
N THR A 30 -3.55 -12.16 31.75
CA THR A 30 -3.64 -11.61 33.10
C THR A 30 -2.28 -11.74 33.78
N VAL A 31 -1.67 -10.62 34.15
CA VAL A 31 -0.35 -10.60 34.82
C VAL A 31 -0.53 -10.33 36.32
N SER A 32 -0.15 -11.27 37.17
CA SER A 32 -0.15 -11.06 38.62
C SER A 32 1.02 -10.17 39.04
N SER A 33 0.71 -9.02 39.65
CA SER A 33 1.72 -8.04 40.11
C SER A 33 2.63 -8.57 41.21
N LYS A 34 2.18 -9.56 42.00
CA LYS A 34 2.92 -10.10 43.15
C LYS A 34 3.85 -11.27 42.80
N SER A 35 3.50 -12.07 41.80
CA SER A 35 4.26 -13.29 41.43
C SER A 35 4.79 -13.28 40.00
N ARG A 36 4.57 -12.20 39.23
CA ARG A 36 4.82 -12.11 37.78
C ARG A 36 4.27 -13.30 36.98
N LYS A 37 3.28 -14.00 37.54
CA LYS A 37 2.64 -15.12 36.85
C LYS A 37 1.77 -14.57 35.72
N ILE A 38 2.07 -15.01 34.50
CA ILE A 38 1.31 -14.69 33.29
C ILE A 38 0.32 -15.83 33.08
N THR A 39 -0.97 -15.53 33.14
CA THR A 39 -2.04 -16.50 32.89
C THR A 39 -2.76 -16.13 31.59
N PRO A 40 -2.88 -17.04 30.62
CA PRO A 40 -3.61 -16.76 29.38
C PRO A 40 -5.12 -16.68 29.63
N ASN A 41 -5.78 -15.73 28.98
CA ASN A 41 -7.23 -15.64 28.90
C ASN A 41 -7.73 -16.53 27.74
N GLU A 42 -7.94 -17.82 28.03
CA GLU A 42 -8.30 -18.81 27.02
C GLU A 42 -9.61 -18.50 26.29
N GLU A 43 -10.56 -17.86 26.95
CA GLU A 43 -11.86 -17.50 26.36
C GLU A 43 -11.68 -16.41 25.29
N ALA A 44 -10.98 -15.32 25.62
CA ALA A 44 -10.66 -14.26 24.67
C ALA A 44 -9.79 -14.77 23.51
N MET A 45 -8.84 -15.66 23.78
CA MET A 45 -8.02 -16.29 22.73
C MET A 45 -8.85 -17.18 21.80
N ARG A 46 -9.77 -17.98 22.36
CA ARG A 46 -10.66 -18.86 21.58
C ARG A 46 -11.68 -18.07 20.75
N GLU A 47 -12.21 -16.99 21.31
CA GLU A 47 -13.10 -16.07 20.58
C GLU A 47 -12.36 -15.40 19.42
N ALA A 48 -11.13 -14.94 19.63
CA ALA A 48 -10.30 -14.38 18.56
C ALA A 48 -9.96 -15.41 17.48
N ALA A 49 -9.77 -16.68 17.86
CA ALA A 49 -9.50 -17.77 16.94
C ALA A 49 -10.76 -18.35 16.27
N ARG A 50 -11.98 -17.96 16.71
CA ARG A 50 -13.24 -18.56 16.25
C ARG A 50 -13.43 -18.49 14.73
N ASN A 51 -12.95 -17.41 14.13
CA ASN A 51 -13.07 -17.16 12.69
C ASN A 51 -11.79 -17.49 11.91
N TYR A 52 -10.83 -18.19 12.52
CA TYR A 52 -9.64 -18.63 11.80
C TYR A 52 -10.03 -19.70 10.81
N GLY A 53 -10.03 -19.33 9.53
CA GLY A 53 -10.28 -20.24 8.43
C GLY A 53 -9.03 -21.02 8.04
N TYR A 54 -9.23 -22.14 7.37
CA TYR A 54 -8.20 -22.85 6.63
C TYR A 54 -8.34 -22.52 5.15
N PHE A 55 -7.22 -22.49 4.43
CA PHE A 55 -7.21 -22.45 2.98
C PHE A 55 -6.26 -23.53 2.46
N ALA A 56 -6.55 -24.06 1.28
CA ALA A 56 -5.69 -24.99 0.57
C ALA A 56 -5.30 -24.39 -0.77
N LEU A 57 -4.03 -24.54 -1.14
CA LEU A 57 -3.52 -24.20 -2.47
C LEU A 57 -3.32 -25.50 -3.25
N LEU A 58 -3.93 -25.60 -4.42
CA LEU A 58 -3.67 -26.67 -5.38
C LEU A 58 -2.85 -26.07 -6.52
N SER A 59 -1.76 -26.74 -6.88
CA SER A 59 -0.91 -26.36 -8.00
C SER A 59 -0.64 -27.58 -8.87
N ASN A 60 -0.66 -27.39 -10.18
CA ASN A 60 -0.32 -28.40 -11.19
C ASN A 60 1.16 -28.33 -11.60
N GLU A 61 1.85 -27.21 -11.34
CA GLU A 61 3.21 -26.95 -11.83
C GLU A 61 4.21 -26.67 -10.70
N VAL A 62 3.79 -25.96 -9.66
CA VAL A 62 4.68 -25.56 -8.55
C VAL A 62 4.62 -26.58 -7.43
N ASN A 63 5.72 -27.30 -7.23
CA ASN A 63 5.84 -28.34 -6.22
C ASN A 63 6.32 -27.84 -4.86
N ASP A 64 7.03 -26.69 -4.80
CA ASP A 64 7.48 -26.12 -3.54
C ASP A 64 6.35 -25.33 -2.85
N PRO A 65 5.96 -25.67 -1.59
CA PRO A 65 4.86 -25.03 -0.91
C PRO A 65 5.08 -23.53 -0.61
N PHE A 66 6.33 -23.12 -0.35
CA PHE A 66 6.63 -21.73 -0.04
C PHE A 66 6.60 -20.86 -1.30
N GLU A 67 7.09 -21.37 -2.40
CA GLU A 67 6.99 -20.77 -3.72
C GLU A 67 5.52 -20.67 -4.17
N ALA A 68 4.73 -21.74 -4.04
CA ALA A 68 3.31 -21.73 -4.36
C ALA A 68 2.53 -20.68 -3.52
N LEU A 69 2.85 -20.58 -2.22
CA LEU A 69 2.29 -19.55 -1.35
C LEU A 69 2.74 -18.14 -1.73
N SER A 70 4.01 -17.96 -2.08
CA SER A 70 4.55 -16.67 -2.54
C SER A 70 3.87 -16.21 -3.83
N LEU A 71 3.74 -17.13 -4.79
CA LEU A 71 3.06 -16.89 -6.06
C LEU A 71 1.57 -16.57 -5.83
N TYR A 72 0.88 -17.33 -5.00
CA TYR A 72 -0.50 -17.02 -4.62
C TYR A 72 -0.63 -15.64 -3.97
N ARG A 73 0.29 -15.27 -3.07
CA ARG A 73 0.31 -13.95 -2.44
C ARG A 73 0.60 -12.84 -3.45
N SER A 74 1.33 -13.11 -4.52
CA SER A 74 1.51 -12.14 -5.61
C SER A 74 0.18 -11.78 -6.29
N LYS A 75 -0.87 -12.60 -6.18
CA LYS A 75 -2.24 -12.24 -6.60
C LYS A 75 -2.75 -10.97 -5.90
N ASP A 76 -2.36 -10.72 -4.65
CA ASP A 76 -2.70 -9.46 -3.95
C ASP A 76 -2.15 -8.23 -4.70
N ILE A 77 -1.00 -8.36 -5.39
CA ILE A 77 -0.45 -7.29 -6.25
C ILE A 77 -1.38 -7.05 -7.44
N LEU A 78 -1.91 -8.11 -8.05
CA LEU A 78 -2.90 -8.00 -9.13
C LEU A 78 -4.20 -7.38 -8.62
N GLU A 79 -4.72 -7.81 -7.48
CA GLU A 79 -5.93 -7.26 -6.87
C GLU A 79 -5.78 -5.78 -6.53
N LYS A 80 -4.63 -5.38 -5.99
CA LYS A 80 -4.27 -3.97 -5.78
C LYS A 80 -4.18 -3.20 -7.10
N GLY A 81 -3.63 -3.82 -8.15
CA GLY A 81 -3.59 -3.26 -9.50
C GLY A 81 -5.00 -3.01 -10.07
N PHE A 82 -5.89 -4.00 -9.97
CA PHE A 82 -7.30 -3.86 -10.36
C PHE A 82 -8.07 -2.86 -9.50
N GLY A 83 -7.73 -2.75 -8.21
CA GLY A 83 -8.25 -1.71 -7.32
C GLY A 83 -7.86 -0.31 -7.80
N ASN A 84 -6.58 -0.10 -8.14
CA ASN A 84 -6.11 1.17 -8.70
C ASN A 84 -6.82 1.52 -10.02
N LEU A 85 -7.01 0.53 -10.90
CA LEU A 85 -7.74 0.69 -12.16
C LEU A 85 -9.18 1.18 -11.89
N LYS A 86 -9.90 0.49 -10.99
CA LYS A 86 -11.30 0.80 -10.69
C LYS A 86 -11.45 2.16 -10.01
N ASP A 87 -10.68 2.41 -8.97
CA ASP A 87 -10.92 3.52 -8.05
C ASP A 87 -10.10 4.76 -8.40
N ARG A 88 -8.82 4.60 -8.74
CA ARG A 88 -7.91 5.73 -8.99
C ARG A 88 -7.92 6.20 -10.43
N LEU A 89 -8.20 5.29 -11.37
CA LEU A 89 -8.23 5.60 -12.80
C LEU A 89 -9.67 5.60 -13.36
N ASN A 90 -10.68 5.55 -12.49
CA ASN A 90 -12.09 5.69 -12.88
C ASN A 90 -12.56 4.64 -13.92
N PHE A 91 -12.04 3.42 -13.83
CA PHE A 91 -12.42 2.31 -14.71
C PHE A 91 -13.65 1.53 -14.23
N ARG A 92 -14.32 1.95 -13.14
CA ARG A 92 -15.56 1.30 -12.65
C ARG A 92 -16.66 1.24 -13.70
N ARG A 93 -16.72 2.23 -14.60
CA ARG A 93 -17.61 2.23 -15.76
C ARG A 93 -16.77 2.43 -17.01
N MET A 94 -16.91 1.52 -17.98
CA MET A 94 -16.12 1.60 -19.22
C MET A 94 -16.48 2.86 -20.01
N GLN A 95 -17.75 3.29 -20.01
CA GLN A 95 -18.25 4.53 -20.67
C GLN A 95 -17.86 4.64 -22.15
N VAL A 96 -17.74 3.51 -22.85
CA VAL A 96 -17.39 3.43 -24.27
C VAL A 96 -18.41 2.59 -25.02
N SER A 97 -18.68 2.96 -26.28
CA SER A 97 -19.71 2.35 -27.12
C SER A 97 -19.17 1.32 -28.13
N SER A 98 -17.85 1.14 -28.21
CA SER A 98 -17.22 0.17 -29.12
C SER A 98 -16.07 -0.58 -28.44
N GLU A 99 -15.79 -1.78 -28.95
CA GLU A 99 -14.66 -2.59 -28.50
C GLU A 99 -13.31 -1.93 -28.78
N LEU A 100 -13.17 -1.22 -29.90
CA LEU A 100 -11.96 -0.46 -30.22
C LEU A 100 -11.69 0.62 -29.16
N SER A 101 -12.71 1.38 -28.79
CA SER A 101 -12.59 2.41 -27.74
C SER A 101 -12.30 1.80 -26.37
N LEU A 102 -12.83 0.60 -26.09
CA LEU A 102 -12.50 -0.13 -24.86
C LEU A 102 -11.03 -0.55 -24.81
N ASN A 103 -10.52 -1.12 -25.90
CA ASN A 103 -9.12 -1.52 -26.01
C ASN A 103 -8.18 -0.31 -25.89
N GLY A 104 -8.55 0.82 -26.51
CA GLY A 104 -7.83 2.08 -26.35
C GLY A 104 -7.79 2.56 -24.89
N LYS A 105 -8.94 2.51 -24.20
CA LYS A 105 -9.01 2.88 -22.78
C LYS A 105 -8.13 1.96 -21.91
N LEU A 106 -8.25 0.64 -22.07
CA LEU A 106 -7.43 -0.34 -21.36
C LEU A 106 -5.93 -0.12 -21.56
N PHE A 107 -5.52 0.27 -22.76
CA PHE A 107 -4.12 0.57 -23.06
C PHE A 107 -3.63 1.80 -22.29
N VAL A 108 -4.37 2.92 -22.31
CA VAL A 108 -4.01 4.15 -21.58
C VAL A 108 -3.95 3.88 -20.07
N GLU A 109 -4.92 3.13 -19.56
CA GLU A 109 -5.00 2.71 -18.16
C GLU A 109 -3.79 1.86 -17.73
N PHE A 110 -3.37 0.92 -18.58
CA PHE A 110 -2.18 0.12 -18.35
C PHE A 110 -0.92 1.00 -18.26
N VAL A 111 -0.78 1.98 -19.16
CA VAL A 111 0.33 2.96 -19.11
C VAL A 111 0.25 3.81 -17.83
N ALA A 112 -0.94 4.26 -17.42
CA ALA A 112 -1.13 5.00 -16.18
C ALA A 112 -0.72 4.17 -14.93
N LEU A 113 -1.01 2.86 -14.92
CA LEU A 113 -0.57 1.95 -13.85
C LEU A 113 0.96 1.84 -13.75
N ILE A 114 1.68 1.87 -14.88
CA ILE A 114 3.15 1.88 -14.90
C ILE A 114 3.66 3.14 -14.16
N TYR A 115 3.12 4.32 -14.50
CA TYR A 115 3.49 5.57 -13.83
C TYR A 115 3.16 5.55 -12.34
N LEU A 116 1.95 5.12 -11.97
CA LEU A 116 1.55 5.03 -10.57
C LEU A 116 2.42 4.06 -9.77
N SER A 117 2.80 2.93 -10.36
CA SER A 117 3.71 1.96 -9.74
C SER A 117 5.09 2.57 -9.51
N TYR A 118 5.62 3.29 -10.51
CA TYR A 118 6.90 3.99 -10.39
C TYR A 118 6.87 5.06 -9.30
N ILE A 119 5.86 5.93 -9.31
CA ILE A 119 5.72 7.01 -8.31
C ILE A 119 5.58 6.41 -6.91
N LYS A 120 4.72 5.39 -6.74
CA LYS A 120 4.54 4.72 -5.46
C LYS A 120 5.83 4.11 -4.94
N LYS A 121 6.60 3.43 -5.81
CA LYS A 121 7.91 2.89 -5.46
C LYS A 121 8.86 4.00 -5.00
N LYS A 122 8.97 5.09 -5.77
CA LYS A 122 9.83 6.23 -5.40
C LYS A 122 9.41 6.87 -4.09
N MET A 123 8.11 7.06 -3.86
CA MET A 123 7.61 7.60 -2.61
C MET A 123 7.98 6.74 -1.41
N GLN A 124 7.99 5.41 -1.58
CA GLN A 124 8.42 4.47 -0.55
C GLN A 124 9.94 4.53 -0.32
N ASP A 125 10.72 4.51 -1.41
CA ASP A 125 12.18 4.53 -1.36
C ASP A 125 12.73 5.82 -0.74
N THR A 126 12.05 6.96 -0.93
CA THR A 126 12.51 8.28 -0.45
C THR A 126 11.74 8.81 0.77
N GLY A 127 10.89 8.00 1.39
CA GLY A 127 10.10 8.41 2.56
C GLY A 127 9.07 9.52 2.31
N LEU A 128 8.63 9.74 1.06
CA LEU A 128 7.61 10.76 0.77
C LEU A 128 6.27 10.45 1.42
N PHE A 129 5.96 9.18 1.67
CA PHE A 129 4.72 8.77 2.35
C PHE A 129 4.59 9.31 3.79
N GLU A 130 5.67 9.78 4.40
CA GLU A 130 5.62 10.42 5.71
C GLU A 130 4.89 11.76 5.68
N ASN A 131 4.96 12.47 4.55
CA ASN A 131 4.45 13.84 4.41
C ASN A 131 3.36 13.98 3.35
N TRP A 132 3.24 13.01 2.45
CA TRP A 132 2.35 13.08 1.30
C TRP A 132 1.59 11.78 1.10
N THR A 133 0.29 11.88 0.85
CA THR A 133 -0.41 10.77 0.18
C THR A 133 -0.11 10.81 -1.32
N LEU A 134 -0.34 9.69 -2.01
CA LEU A 134 -0.17 9.62 -3.46
C LEU A 134 -1.14 10.57 -4.19
N GLN A 135 -2.31 10.88 -3.61
CA GLN A 135 -3.25 11.83 -4.19
C GLN A 135 -2.72 13.26 -4.02
N ASP A 136 -2.38 13.65 -2.78
CA ASP A 136 -1.90 15.01 -2.49
C ASP A 136 -0.64 15.36 -3.30
N LEU A 137 0.25 14.39 -3.52
CA LEU A 137 1.44 14.58 -4.35
C LEU A 137 1.08 14.86 -5.80
N LEU A 138 0.11 14.13 -6.36
CA LEU A 138 -0.31 14.35 -7.75
C LEU A 138 -1.02 15.70 -7.89
N ASP A 139 -1.88 16.05 -6.93
CA ASP A 139 -2.60 17.33 -6.92
C ASP A 139 -1.62 18.51 -6.80
N GLU A 140 -0.56 18.41 -5.99
CA GLU A 140 0.49 19.43 -5.89
C GLU A 140 1.26 19.60 -7.21
N LEU A 141 1.52 18.51 -7.94
CA LEU A 141 2.20 18.56 -9.24
C LEU A 141 1.29 19.04 -10.37
N ASP A 142 -0.03 18.82 -10.27
CA ASP A 142 -1.02 19.27 -11.26
C ASP A 142 -1.14 20.79 -11.34
N THR A 143 -0.70 21.51 -10.30
CA THR A 143 -0.67 22.98 -10.30
C THR A 143 0.41 23.60 -11.20
N ILE A 144 1.32 22.80 -11.77
CA ILE A 144 2.38 23.31 -12.65
C ILE A 144 1.82 23.56 -14.04
N GLU A 145 1.48 24.81 -14.34
CA GLU A 145 0.90 25.20 -15.61
C GLU A 145 1.95 25.53 -16.68
N ARG A 146 1.59 25.25 -17.94
CA ARG A 146 2.32 25.70 -19.13
C ARG A 146 1.44 26.63 -19.93
N PHE A 147 1.91 27.86 -20.13
CA PHE A 147 1.26 28.88 -20.92
C PHE A 147 1.82 28.88 -22.35
N GLU A 148 0.93 28.93 -23.34
CA GLU A 148 1.31 29.15 -24.73
C GLU A 148 0.57 30.38 -25.26
N SER A 149 1.34 31.32 -25.83
CA SER A 149 0.77 32.46 -26.55
C SER A 149 1.33 32.49 -27.97
N PRO A 150 0.48 32.68 -29.00
CA PRO A 150 0.94 32.72 -30.40
C PRO A 150 2.07 33.72 -30.65
N GLU A 151 2.09 34.84 -29.92
CA GLU A 151 3.09 35.91 -30.08
C GLU A 151 4.28 35.79 -29.13
N HIS A 152 4.12 35.15 -27.97
CA HIS A 152 5.12 35.16 -26.90
C HIS A 152 5.77 33.79 -26.64
N GLY A 153 5.42 32.76 -27.42
CA GLY A 153 5.99 31.42 -27.31
C GLY A 153 5.47 30.63 -26.11
N ARG A 154 6.29 29.71 -25.61
CA ARG A 154 5.97 28.76 -24.53
C ARG A 154 6.60 29.22 -23.24
N LEU A 155 5.80 29.34 -22.18
CA LEU A 155 6.24 29.67 -20.83
C LEU A 155 5.79 28.58 -19.86
N ILE A 156 6.65 28.16 -18.94
CA ILE A 156 6.29 27.25 -17.85
C ILE A 156 6.19 28.08 -16.58
N GLY A 157 5.09 27.92 -15.84
CA GLY A 157 4.93 28.55 -14.53
C GLY A 157 6.04 28.13 -13.57
N GLU A 158 6.47 29.03 -12.69
CA GLU A 158 7.59 28.73 -11.79
C GLU A 158 7.22 27.60 -10.82
N ALA A 159 7.95 26.48 -10.90
CA ALA A 159 7.80 25.40 -9.94
C ALA A 159 8.29 25.82 -8.56
N THR A 160 7.46 25.60 -7.54
CA THR A 160 7.76 25.91 -6.14
C THR A 160 8.94 25.06 -5.63
N LYS A 161 9.57 25.48 -4.52
CA LYS A 161 10.63 24.69 -3.88
C LYS A 161 10.15 23.28 -3.47
N LYS A 162 8.89 23.17 -3.04
CA LYS A 162 8.26 21.89 -2.66
C LYS A 162 8.14 20.97 -3.87
N GLN A 163 7.63 21.48 -4.99
CA GLN A 163 7.52 20.73 -6.24
C GLN A 163 8.90 20.27 -6.73
N LYS A 164 9.90 21.16 -6.70
CA LYS A 164 11.28 20.81 -7.08
C LYS A 164 11.85 19.67 -6.22
N ASP A 165 11.62 19.69 -4.91
CA ASP A 165 12.01 18.59 -4.00
C ASP A 165 11.30 17.28 -4.33
N ILE A 166 9.99 17.34 -4.65
CA ILE A 166 9.22 16.18 -5.12
C ILE A 166 9.84 15.59 -6.39
N TYR A 167 10.13 16.40 -7.41
CA TYR A 167 10.78 15.91 -8.65
C TYR A 167 12.12 15.22 -8.37
N VAL A 168 12.95 15.83 -7.52
CA VAL A 168 14.25 15.25 -7.12
C VAL A 168 14.06 13.89 -6.45
N LYS A 169 13.12 13.78 -5.51
CA LYS A 169 12.79 12.51 -4.82
C LYS A 169 12.19 11.46 -5.77
N LEU A 170 11.41 11.88 -6.75
CA LEU A 170 10.93 11.00 -7.82
C LEU A 170 12.02 10.59 -8.82
N GLY A 171 13.23 11.15 -8.71
CA GLY A 171 14.36 10.86 -9.58
C GLY A 171 14.19 11.38 -11.01
N VAL A 172 13.38 12.44 -11.17
CA VAL A 172 13.09 13.07 -12.46
C VAL A 172 13.49 14.54 -12.42
N LYS A 173 13.89 15.09 -13.57
CA LYS A 173 14.24 16.51 -13.65
C LYS A 173 12.97 17.34 -13.51
N SER A 174 13.03 18.38 -12.69
CA SER A 174 11.95 19.37 -12.61
C SER A 174 11.76 20.04 -13.97
N PRO A 175 10.52 20.31 -14.40
CA PRO A 175 10.25 20.97 -15.67
C PRO A 175 10.95 22.33 -15.70
N SER A 176 11.76 22.52 -16.73
CA SER A 176 12.39 23.78 -17.10
C SER A 176 12.20 23.98 -18.61
N LEU A 177 12.09 25.23 -19.04
CA LEU A 177 12.13 25.58 -20.47
C LEU A 177 13.50 25.24 -21.07
#